data_AF-A0A248VZ34-F1
#
_entry.id   AF-A0A248VZ34-F1
#
_cell.length_a   1.000
_cell.length_b   1.000
_cell.length_c   1.000
_cell.angle_alpha   90.00
_cell.angle_beta   90.00
_cell.angle_gamma   90.00
#
_symmetry.space_group_name_H-M   'P 1'
#
loop_
_entity.id
_entity.type
_entity.pdbx_description
1 polymer ?
#
loop_
_entity_poly.entity_id
_entity_poly.type
_entity_poly.pdbx_seq_one_letter_code
_entity_poly.pdbx_strand_id
1 'polypeptide(L)'
;MANMKYFHGDRQLVAVTSMSNTEFALRFPGVVGRRYDGYHMWVGSPADARDQVLPVERVIEYKSNPSRHECDARCLNATGRIMRCECSCGGKNHGRGSRR
;
A
#
# COMPACT_ATOMS: atom_id res chain seq x y z
N MET A 1 12.15 2.92 14.10
CA MET A 1 10.74 2.86 13.66
C MET A 1 10.71 2.36 12.22
N ALA A 2 9.80 1.44 11.91
CA ALA A 2 9.58 1.00 10.54
C ALA A 2 8.95 2.15 9.72
N ASN A 3 9.52 2.46 8.55
CA ASN A 3 8.97 3.48 7.66
C ASN A 3 7.87 2.83 6.81
N MET A 4 6.65 2.85 7.32
CA MET A 4 5.50 2.21 6.69
C MET A 4 4.94 3.11 5.57
N LYS A 5 4.80 2.54 4.38
CA LYS A 5 4.23 3.19 3.21
C LYS A 5 3.02 2.42 2.72
N TYR A 6 1.99 3.17 2.32
CA TYR A 6 0.69 2.65 1.94
C TYR A 6 0.44 2.95 0.48
N PHE A 7 -0.07 1.98 -0.27
CA PHE A 7 -0.24 2.12 -1.71
C PHE A 7 -1.60 1.63 -2.20
N HIS A 8 -2.13 2.37 -3.17
CA HIS A 8 -3.22 1.96 -4.05
C HIS A 8 -2.68 1.91 -5.49
N GLY A 9 -2.62 0.71 -6.09
CA GLY A 9 -1.86 0.51 -7.33
C GLY A 9 -0.41 0.96 -7.18
N ASP A 10 -0.05 2.04 -7.88
CA ASP A 10 1.27 2.64 -7.90
C ASP A 10 1.35 4.00 -7.17
N ARG A 11 0.22 4.50 -6.65
CA ARG A 11 0.12 5.76 -5.92
C ARG A 11 0.36 5.54 -4.44
N GLN A 12 1.25 6.33 -3.85
CA GLN A 12 1.46 6.34 -2.41
C GLN A 12 0.36 7.16 -1.72
N LEU A 13 -0.25 6.59 -0.69
CA LEU A 13 -1.23 7.25 0.17
C LEU A 13 -0.52 7.82 1.39
N VAL A 14 -0.87 9.07 1.76
CA VAL A 14 -0.19 9.82 2.84
C VAL A 14 -1.12 10.16 4.01
N ALA A 15 -2.40 10.46 3.74
CA ALA A 15 -3.41 10.73 4.75
C ALA A 15 -4.15 9.42 5.08
N VAL A 16 -3.45 8.47 5.69
CA VAL A 16 -3.97 7.12 5.93
C VAL A 16 -4.84 7.10 7.17
N THR A 17 -6.02 6.51 7.05
CA THR A 17 -7.02 6.37 8.12
C THR A 17 -7.80 5.06 7.95
N SER A 18 -8.71 4.76 8.87
CA SER A 18 -9.61 3.61 8.78
C SER A 18 -10.99 3.99 8.26
N MET A 19 -11.66 3.04 7.64
CA MET A 19 -13.05 3.11 7.18
C MET A 19 -13.78 1.84 7.62
N SER A 20 -15.04 1.94 8.06
CA SER A 20 -15.81 0.76 8.46
C SER A 20 -15.96 -0.24 7.31
N ASN A 21 -16.05 -1.53 7.60
CA ASN A 21 -16.23 -2.58 6.59
C ASN A 21 -17.47 -2.32 5.71
N THR A 22 -18.57 -1.87 6.31
CA THR A 22 -19.83 -1.57 5.61
C THR A 22 -19.66 -0.43 4.62
N GLU A 23 -19.06 0.69 5.06
CA GLU A 23 -18.82 1.84 4.20
C GLU A 23 -17.81 1.52 3.10
N PHE A 24 -16.76 0.75 3.42
CA PHE A 24 -15.77 0.32 2.44
C PHE A 24 -16.40 -0.52 1.32
N ALA A 25 -17.22 -1.51 1.68
CA ALA A 25 -17.91 -2.35 0.71
C ALA A 25 -18.88 -1.55 -0.19
N LEU A 26 -19.51 -0.51 0.36
CA LEU A 26 -20.40 0.37 -0.39
C LEU A 26 -19.62 1.28 -1.36
N ARG A 27 -18.51 1.87 -0.91
CA ARG A 27 -17.72 2.83 -1.71
C ARG A 27 -16.80 2.18 -2.74
N PHE A 28 -16.30 0.99 -2.45
CA PHE A 28 -15.33 0.28 -3.30
C PHE A 28 -15.81 -1.14 -3.62
N PRO A 29 -16.95 -1.29 -4.33
CA PRO A 29 -17.51 -2.61 -4.61
C PRO A 29 -16.52 -3.48 -5.40
N GLY A 30 -16.26 -4.68 -4.89
CA GLY A 30 -15.35 -5.66 -5.52
C GLY A 30 -13.86 -5.44 -5.28
N VAL A 31 -13.45 -4.38 -4.57
CA VAL A 31 -12.03 -4.11 -4.31
C VAL A 31 -11.51 -4.89 -3.09
N VAL A 32 -10.38 -5.58 -3.26
CA VAL A 32 -9.69 -6.27 -2.16
C VAL A 32 -8.70 -5.33 -1.47
N GLY A 33 -9.19 -4.62 -0.45
CA GLY A 33 -8.38 -3.75 0.42
C GLY A 33 -7.61 -4.47 1.52
N ARG A 34 -6.81 -3.72 2.27
CA ARG A 34 -6.10 -4.20 3.47
C ARG A 34 -6.93 -3.95 4.71
N ARG A 35 -7.12 -4.97 5.55
CA ARG A 35 -7.75 -4.82 6.87
C ARG A 35 -6.89 -3.97 7.81
N TYR A 36 -7.54 -3.05 8.52
CA TYR A 36 -6.96 -2.39 9.68
C TYR A 36 -7.12 -3.30 10.92
N ASP A 37 -8.35 -3.75 11.14
CA ASP A 37 -8.75 -4.66 12.21
C ASP A 37 -9.90 -5.59 11.72
N GLY A 38 -10.70 -6.13 12.64
CA GLY A 38 -11.85 -6.97 12.31
C GLY A 38 -13.07 -6.23 11.75
N TYR A 39 -13.16 -4.92 11.94
CA TYR A 39 -14.33 -4.07 11.66
C TYR A 39 -14.05 -2.95 10.65
N HIS A 40 -12.78 -2.67 10.38
CA HIS A 40 -12.34 -1.57 9.54
C HIS A 40 -11.28 -1.98 8.52
N MET A 41 -11.26 -1.23 7.42
CA MET A 41 -10.31 -1.31 6.32
C MET A 41 -9.40 -0.09 6.32
N TRP A 42 -8.15 -0.27 5.91
CA TRP A 42 -7.24 0.84 5.67
C TRP A 42 -7.62 1.57 4.38
N VAL A 43 -7.70 2.89 4.46
CA VAL A 43 -7.90 3.80 3.33
C VAL A 43 -6.96 4.99 3.46
N GLY A 44 -6.84 5.80 2.41
CA GLY A 44 -6.16 7.08 2.53
C GLY A 44 -6.19 7.88 1.25
N SER A 45 -5.70 9.10 1.33
CA SER A 45 -5.61 9.99 0.17
C SER A 45 -4.17 10.11 -0.33
N PRO A 46 -3.96 10.17 -1.65
CA PRO A 46 -2.67 10.46 -2.24
C PRO A 46 -2.31 11.95 -2.03
N ALA A 47 -1.02 12.28 -2.12
CA ALA A 47 -0.55 13.63 -1.80
C ALA A 47 -1.05 14.70 -2.80
N ASP A 48 -1.27 14.30 -4.04
CA ASP A 48 -1.68 15.11 -5.19
C ASP A 48 -3.21 15.21 -5.37
N ALA A 49 -3.99 14.38 -4.66
CA ALA A 49 -5.46 14.42 -4.69
C ALA A 49 -6.02 14.10 -3.31
N ARG A 50 -5.89 15.04 -2.36
CA ARG A 50 -6.21 14.82 -0.94
C ARG A 50 -7.70 14.60 -0.67
N ASP A 51 -8.55 15.10 -1.54
CA ASP A 51 -10.00 14.91 -1.57
C ASP A 51 -10.41 13.49 -2.02
N GLN A 52 -9.52 12.77 -2.71
CA GLN A 52 -9.78 11.40 -3.14
C GLN A 52 -9.38 10.38 -2.08
N VAL A 53 -10.36 9.67 -1.52
CA VAL A 53 -10.11 8.52 -0.62
C VAL A 53 -10.01 7.25 -1.45
N LEU A 54 -8.90 6.53 -1.31
CA LEU A 54 -8.62 5.27 -2.00
C LEU A 54 -8.37 4.12 -1.01
N PRO A 55 -8.70 2.88 -1.37
CA PRO A 55 -8.42 1.72 -0.54
C PRO A 55 -6.93 1.45 -0.50
N VAL A 56 -6.37 1.24 0.69
CA VAL A 56 -5.00 0.73 0.82
C VAL A 56 -5.00 -0.71 0.37
N GLU A 57 -4.15 -1.02 -0.60
CA GLU A 57 -4.01 -2.37 -1.08
C GLU A 57 -2.69 -2.99 -0.60
N ARG A 58 -1.58 -2.25 -0.61
CA ARG A 58 -0.28 -2.72 -0.10
C ARG A 58 0.24 -1.84 1.00
N VAL A 59 0.85 -2.48 1.99
CA VAL A 59 1.62 -1.82 3.05
C VAL A 59 3.04 -2.34 2.97
N ILE A 60 3.98 -1.43 2.78
CA ILE A 60 5.40 -1.70 2.55
C ILE A 60 6.19 -1.11 3.70
N GLU A 61 7.05 -1.92 4.31
CA GLU A 61 8.07 -1.43 5.24
C GLU A 61 9.28 -0.99 4.41
N TYR A 62 9.51 0.31 4.30
CA TYR A 62 10.69 0.84 3.65
C TYR A 62 11.86 0.92 4.63
N LYS A 63 13.04 0.42 4.23
CA LYS A 63 14.22 0.49 5.10
C LYS A 63 14.65 1.93 5.33
N SER A 64 15.03 2.25 6.56
CA SER A 64 15.54 3.59 6.93
C SER A 64 16.88 3.92 6.26
N ASN A 65 17.72 2.92 5.98
CA ASN A 65 18.94 3.06 5.20
C ASN A 65 18.89 2.12 3.97
N PRO A 66 18.18 2.52 2.89
CA PRO A 66 17.95 1.67 1.73
C PRO A 66 19.18 1.64 0.79
N SER A 67 19.43 0.48 0.17
CA SER A 67 20.48 0.33 -0.85
C SER A 67 20.16 1.06 -2.16
N ARG A 68 18.89 1.39 -2.40
CA ARG A 68 18.39 2.14 -3.57
C ARG A 68 18.75 1.49 -4.92
N HIS A 69 18.86 0.16 -4.95
CA HIS A 69 19.04 -0.56 -6.21
C HIS A 69 17.80 -0.43 -7.12
N GLU A 70 18.03 -0.54 -8.43
CA GLU A 70 16.97 -0.55 -9.44
C GLU A 70 16.06 -1.77 -9.26
N CYS A 71 14.76 -1.61 -9.53
CA CYS A 71 13.82 -2.71 -9.39
C CYS A 71 14.02 -3.79 -10.45
N ASP A 72 13.97 -5.03 -10.01
CA ASP A 72 13.92 -6.21 -10.87
C ASP A 72 12.65 -7.04 -10.59
N ALA A 73 12.59 -8.23 -11.17
CA ALA A 73 11.49 -9.18 -10.97
C ALA A 73 11.27 -9.56 -9.48
N ARG A 74 12.29 -9.49 -8.62
CA ARG A 74 12.14 -9.79 -7.19
C ARG A 74 11.35 -8.71 -6.47
N CYS A 75 11.53 -7.44 -6.85
CA CYS A 75 10.71 -6.36 -6.31
C CYS A 75 9.25 -6.51 -6.78
N LEU A 76 9.04 -6.66 -8.09
CA LEU A 76 7.68 -6.74 -8.65
C LEU A 76 6.86 -7.91 -8.08
N ASN A 77 7.50 -9.04 -7.83
CA ASN A 77 6.85 -10.27 -7.37
C ASN A 77 7.08 -10.54 -5.88
N ALA A 78 7.55 -9.55 -5.11
CA ALA A 78 7.75 -9.73 -3.69
C ALA A 78 6.45 -10.13 -2.98
N THR A 79 6.54 -11.10 -2.08
CA THR A 79 5.44 -11.56 -1.23
C THR A 79 5.94 -11.73 0.20
N GLY A 80 5.02 -11.82 1.15
CA GLY A 80 5.34 -12.06 2.55
C GLY A 80 4.42 -11.33 3.51
N ARG A 81 4.48 -11.74 4.78
CA ARG A 81 3.72 -11.09 5.85
C ARG A 81 4.21 -9.67 6.11
N ILE A 82 5.52 -9.46 6.03
CA ILE A 82 6.20 -8.17 6.14
C ILE A 82 6.85 -7.87 4.79
N MET A 83 6.31 -6.89 4.08
CA MET A 83 6.75 -6.51 2.73
C MET A 83 7.88 -5.47 2.83
N ARG A 84 9.11 -5.92 3.06
CA ARG A 84 10.27 -5.03 3.23
C ARG A 84 10.88 -4.61 1.89
N CYS A 85 11.00 -3.30 1.66
CA CYS A 85 11.58 -2.74 0.44
C CYS A 85 12.77 -1.82 0.75
N GLU A 86 13.76 -1.84 -0.15
CA GLU A 86 14.93 -0.95 -0.11
C GLU A 86 15.31 -0.41 -1.50
N CYS A 87 14.50 -0.70 -2.52
CA CYS A 87 14.76 -0.29 -3.90
C CYS A 87 14.62 1.23 -4.07
N SER A 88 15.14 1.76 -5.18
CA SER A 88 14.99 3.17 -5.58
C SER A 88 13.52 3.57 -5.82
N CYS A 89 12.65 2.64 -6.19
CA CYS A 89 11.22 2.91 -6.41
C CYS A 89 10.45 3.26 -5.11
N GLY A 90 11.09 3.20 -3.95
CA GLY A 90 10.49 3.60 -2.68
C GLY A 90 9.29 2.76 -2.24
N GLY A 91 9.14 1.53 -2.75
CA GLY A 91 8.00 0.62 -2.48
C GLY A 91 6.91 0.59 -3.56
N LYS A 92 6.93 1.54 -4.51
CA LYS A 92 5.92 1.68 -5.58
C LYS A 92 5.63 0.37 -6.33
N ASN A 93 6.67 -0.39 -6.67
CA ASN A 93 6.56 -1.60 -7.47
C ASN A 93 6.44 -2.89 -6.65
N HIS A 94 6.68 -2.82 -5.34
CA HIS A 94 6.99 -3.99 -4.51
C HIS A 94 5.78 -4.92 -4.30
N GLY A 95 5.76 -6.09 -4.93
CA GLY A 95 4.64 -7.04 -4.89
C GLY A 95 3.42 -6.61 -5.72
N ARG A 96 3.61 -5.73 -6.72
CA ARG A 96 2.54 -5.31 -7.62
C ARG A 96 2.23 -6.34 -8.71
N GLY A 97 3.22 -7.14 -9.13
CA GLY A 97 3.09 -8.15 -10.18
C GLY A 97 2.33 -9.42 -9.75
N SER A 98 2.20 -9.65 -8.44
CA SER A 98 1.49 -10.80 -7.86
C SER A 98 -0.01 -10.58 -7.67
N ARG A 99 -0.54 -9.39 -8.03
CA ARG A 99 -1.98 -9.12 -8.04
C ARG A 99 -2.57 -9.36 -9.42
N ARG A 100 -3.49 -10.33 -9.50
CA ARG A 100 -4.50 -10.47 -10.54
C ARG A 100 -5.87 -10.43 -9.88
#